data_AF-Q39905-F1
#
_entry.id   AF-Q39905-F1
#
_cell.length_a   1.000
_cell.length_b   1.000
_cell.length_c   1.000
_cell.angle_alpha   90.00
_cell.angle_beta   90.00
_cell.angle_gamma   90.00
#
_symmetry.space_group_name_H-M   'P 1'
#
loop_
_entity.id
_entity.type
_entity.pdbx_description
1 polymer ?
#
loop_
_entity_poly.entity_id
_entity_poly.type
_entity_poly.pdbx_seq_one_letter_code
_entity_poly.pdbx_strand_id
1 'polypeptide(L)'
;KTSLLILATIFLGVIAPSCLSENILYSGETLPTGGFLSSGSFVFIMQEDCNLVLYNVDKPIWATNTGGLSSDCSLSMQTDGNLVVYTPSNKPIWASNTDGQNGNYVCILQKDRNVVIYGTNRWATGTHTGAVGIPASPPSEKYPTAGMIKQVTEK
;
A
#
# COMPACT_ATOMS: atom_id res chain seq x y z
N LYS A 1 28.27 -51.88 -22.67
CA LYS A 1 27.86 -51.76 -21.24
C LYS A 1 28.99 -51.06 -20.48
N THR A 2 28.90 -49.74 -20.35
CA THR A 2 29.67 -48.97 -19.35
C THR A 2 28.97 -47.64 -19.15
N SER A 3 28.66 -47.37 -17.89
CA SER A 3 27.68 -46.39 -17.40
C SER A 3 28.14 -44.94 -17.52
N LEU A 4 27.19 -44.06 -17.84
CA LEU A 4 27.29 -42.62 -17.70
C LEU A 4 26.82 -42.26 -16.28
N LEU A 5 27.70 -41.71 -15.42
CA LEU A 5 27.30 -41.11 -14.14
C LEU A 5 26.68 -39.73 -14.44
N ILE A 6 25.38 -39.58 -14.22
CA ILE A 6 24.74 -38.26 -14.16
C ILE A 6 24.84 -37.78 -12.72
N LEU A 7 25.63 -36.73 -12.49
CA LEU A 7 25.63 -35.99 -11.22
C LEU A 7 24.25 -35.33 -11.07
N ALA A 8 23.46 -35.78 -10.09
CA ALA A 8 22.26 -35.08 -9.67
C ALA A 8 22.68 -33.88 -8.79
N THR A 9 22.73 -32.69 -9.37
CA THR A 9 22.82 -31.46 -8.58
C THR A 9 21.47 -31.24 -7.90
N ILE A 10 21.43 -31.51 -6.60
CA ILE A 10 20.33 -31.12 -5.71
C ILE A 10 20.31 -29.59 -5.70
N PHE A 11 19.36 -29.00 -6.43
CA PHE A 11 19.01 -27.60 -6.26
C PHE A 11 18.36 -27.49 -4.88
N LEU A 12 19.13 -27.11 -3.88
CA LEU A 12 18.61 -26.77 -2.56
C LEU A 12 17.77 -25.51 -2.73
N GLY A 13 16.49 -25.70 -3.05
CA GLY A 13 15.52 -24.63 -3.20
C GLY A 13 15.38 -23.91 -1.87
N VAL A 14 16.06 -22.78 -1.75
CA VAL A 14 15.69 -21.78 -0.75
C VAL A 14 14.35 -21.24 -1.23
N ILE A 15 13.27 -21.77 -0.68
CA ILE A 15 11.94 -21.17 -0.84
C ILE A 15 12.02 -19.87 -0.06
N ALA A 16 12.45 -18.79 -0.72
CA ALA A 16 12.18 -17.46 -0.20
C ALA A 16 10.64 -17.36 -0.17
N PRO A 17 10.00 -17.03 0.96
CA PRO A 17 8.58 -16.72 0.94
C PRO A 17 8.40 -15.46 0.10
N SER A 18 8.11 -15.61 -1.19
CA SER A 18 7.63 -14.53 -2.05
C SER A 18 6.19 -14.23 -1.63
N CYS A 19 6.02 -13.51 -0.52
CA CYS A 19 4.72 -13.03 -0.10
C CYS A 19 4.83 -11.61 0.44
N LEU A 20 5.36 -10.71 -0.36
CA LEU A 20 5.04 -9.30 -0.24
C LEU A 20 4.48 -8.85 -1.58
N SER A 21 3.25 -9.29 -1.87
CA SER A 21 2.40 -8.34 -2.58
C SER A 21 2.01 -7.30 -1.54
N GLU A 22 2.27 -6.03 -1.86
CA GLU A 22 1.85 -4.94 -1.02
C GLU A 22 0.32 -4.90 -1.04
N ASN A 23 -0.30 -4.94 0.14
CA ASN A 23 -1.75 -4.83 0.29
C ASN A 23 -2.17 -3.39 0.67
N ILE A 24 -1.21 -2.46 0.62
CA ILE A 24 -1.33 -1.08 1.05
C ILE A 24 -0.79 -0.19 -0.07
N LEU A 25 -1.49 0.91 -0.36
CA LEU A 25 -1.02 2.02 -1.17
C LEU A 25 -1.01 3.27 -0.29
N TYR A 26 0.17 3.82 -0.02
CA TYR A 26 0.32 5.02 0.81
C TYR A 26 -0.05 6.29 0.04
N SER A 27 -0.48 7.32 0.76
CA SER A 27 -0.68 8.65 0.18
C SER A 27 0.59 9.17 -0.51
N GLY A 28 0.45 9.66 -1.74
CA GLY A 28 1.55 10.06 -2.61
C GLY A 28 2.03 8.95 -3.55
N GLU A 29 1.64 7.70 -3.30
CA GLU A 29 1.96 6.59 -4.18
C GLU A 29 0.91 6.41 -5.28
N THR A 30 1.37 5.77 -6.35
CA THR A 30 0.57 5.46 -7.51
C THR A 30 0.75 4.00 -7.86
N LEU A 31 -0.36 3.34 -8.13
CA LEU A 31 -0.42 2.00 -8.67
C LEU A 31 -0.56 2.14 -10.21
N PRO A 32 0.50 1.83 -10.97
CA PRO A 32 0.52 2.03 -12.42
C PRO A 32 -0.36 1.00 -13.12
N THR A 33 -0.53 1.14 -14.43
CA THR A 33 -1.16 0.14 -15.29
C THR A 33 -0.59 -1.27 -15.02
N GLY A 34 -1.48 -2.23 -14.79
CA GLY A 34 -1.12 -3.62 -14.46
C GLY A 34 -0.64 -3.83 -13.01
N GLY A 35 -0.38 -2.76 -12.26
CA GLY A 35 -0.09 -2.81 -10.84
C GLY A 35 -1.31 -3.26 -10.03
N PHE A 36 -1.08 -3.85 -8.86
CA PHE A 36 -2.16 -4.36 -8.02
C PHE A 36 -1.78 -4.40 -6.54
N LEU A 37 -2.80 -4.32 -5.68
CA LEU A 37 -2.73 -4.75 -4.29
C LEU A 37 -3.27 -6.17 -4.18
N SER A 38 -2.73 -7.01 -3.30
CA SER A 38 -3.33 -8.32 -3.01
C SER A 38 -3.37 -8.68 -1.53
N SER A 39 -4.37 -9.47 -1.15
CA SER A 39 -4.53 -9.99 0.21
C SER A 39 -5.25 -11.34 0.12
N GLY A 40 -4.51 -12.43 0.37
CA GLY A 40 -5.03 -13.78 0.16
C GLY A 40 -5.42 -14.02 -1.30
N SER A 41 -6.69 -14.34 -1.55
CA SER A 41 -7.24 -14.58 -2.90
C SER A 41 -7.82 -13.32 -3.56
N PHE A 42 -7.71 -12.15 -2.91
CA PHE A 42 -8.26 -10.90 -3.40
C PHE A 42 -7.19 -10.08 -4.10
N VAL A 43 -7.55 -9.48 -5.23
CA VAL A 43 -6.66 -8.64 -6.04
C VAL A 43 -7.38 -7.35 -6.40
N PHE A 44 -6.81 -6.20 -6.07
CA PHE A 44 -7.29 -4.89 -6.47
C PHE A 44 -6.33 -4.29 -7.49
N ILE A 45 -6.72 -4.28 -8.77
CA ILE A 45 -5.83 -4.07 -9.92
C ILE A 45 -6.29 -2.91 -10.78
N MET A 46 -5.34 -2.06 -11.19
CA MET A 46 -5.54 -1.07 -12.24
C MET A 46 -5.27 -1.73 -13.59
N GLN A 47 -6.32 -2.12 -14.29
CA GLN A 47 -6.20 -2.86 -15.55
C GLN A 47 -5.75 -1.95 -16.71
N GLU A 48 -5.22 -2.57 -17.78
CA GLU A 48 -4.72 -1.90 -18.98
C GLU A 48 -5.79 -1.07 -19.72
N ASP A 49 -7.05 -1.49 -19.61
CA ASP A 49 -8.20 -0.82 -20.21
C ASP A 49 -8.71 0.37 -19.38
N CYS A 50 -7.96 0.82 -18.38
CA CYS A 50 -8.35 1.88 -17.44
C CYS A 50 -9.51 1.53 -16.50
N ASN A 51 -9.85 0.26 -16.32
CA ASN A 51 -10.78 -0.18 -15.28
C ASN A 51 -10.03 -0.56 -13.99
N LEU A 52 -10.44 0.02 -12.87
CA LEU A 52 -9.93 -0.39 -11.55
C LEU A 52 -10.90 -1.41 -10.96
N VAL A 53 -10.41 -2.62 -10.69
CA VAL A 53 -11.27 -3.77 -10.38
C VAL A 53 -10.77 -4.51 -9.16
N LEU A 54 -11.70 -4.89 -8.29
CA LEU A 54 -11.48 -5.85 -7.22
C LEU A 54 -11.96 -7.23 -7.67
N TYR A 55 -11.06 -8.20 -7.62
CA TYR A 55 -11.31 -9.61 -7.89
C TYR A 55 -11.30 -10.44 -6.61
N ASN A 56 -12.08 -11.51 -6.62
CA ASN A 56 -11.90 -12.68 -5.76
C ASN A 56 -11.59 -13.88 -6.64
N VAL A 57 -10.32 -14.31 -6.65
CA VAL A 57 -9.79 -15.26 -7.64
C VAL A 57 -10.06 -14.70 -9.05
N ASP A 58 -10.89 -15.35 -9.86
CA ASP A 58 -11.18 -14.93 -11.24
C ASP A 58 -12.51 -14.17 -11.36
N LYS A 59 -13.20 -13.92 -10.24
CA LYS A 59 -14.51 -13.25 -10.24
C LYS A 59 -14.37 -11.76 -9.93
N PRO A 60 -14.72 -10.85 -10.84
CA PRO A 60 -14.82 -9.42 -10.51
C PRO A 60 -15.99 -9.22 -9.55
N ILE A 61 -15.75 -8.50 -8.45
CA ILE A 61 -16.76 -8.26 -7.41
C ILE A 61 -17.06 -6.77 -7.20
N TRP A 62 -16.19 -5.89 -7.66
CA TRP A 62 -16.40 -4.44 -7.72
C TRP A 62 -15.54 -3.83 -8.82
N ALA A 63 -16.01 -2.76 -9.46
CA ALA A 63 -15.26 -2.03 -10.47
C ALA A 63 -15.65 -0.55 -10.50
N THR A 64 -14.73 0.32 -10.97
CA THR A 64 -15.01 1.73 -11.26
C THR A 64 -15.89 1.92 -12.50
N ASN A 65 -15.97 0.91 -13.37
CA ASN A 65 -16.67 0.95 -14.66
C ASN A 65 -16.10 2.02 -15.61
N THR A 66 -14.78 2.19 -15.58
CA THR A 66 -14.05 3.13 -16.45
C THR A 66 -13.32 2.45 -17.61
N GLY A 67 -13.55 1.15 -17.80
CA GLY A 67 -12.98 0.36 -18.88
C GLY A 67 -13.25 0.96 -20.26
N GLY A 68 -12.19 1.09 -21.06
CA GLY A 68 -12.23 1.61 -22.43
C GLY A 68 -12.30 3.13 -22.56
N LEU A 69 -12.30 3.88 -21.45
CA LEU A 69 -12.29 5.36 -21.51
C LEU A 69 -10.92 5.93 -21.91
N SER A 70 -9.84 5.17 -21.70
CA SER A 70 -8.47 5.50 -22.09
C SER A 70 -7.61 4.22 -22.09
N SER A 71 -6.29 4.36 -22.16
CA SER A 71 -5.31 3.29 -21.91
C SER A 71 -4.23 3.81 -20.96
N ASP A 72 -3.49 2.89 -20.36
CA ASP A 72 -2.33 3.22 -19.51
C ASP A 72 -2.66 4.12 -18.30
N CYS A 73 -3.84 3.93 -17.71
CA CYS A 73 -4.24 4.69 -16.54
C CYS A 73 -3.53 4.23 -15.27
N SER A 74 -3.48 5.14 -14.29
CA SER A 74 -2.90 4.89 -12.99
C SER A 74 -3.87 5.25 -11.87
N LEU A 75 -3.84 4.48 -10.78
CA LEU A 75 -4.56 4.79 -9.54
C LEU A 75 -3.62 5.54 -8.59
N SER A 76 -4.03 6.70 -8.10
CA SER A 76 -3.25 7.49 -7.13
C SER A 76 -4.01 7.64 -5.82
N MET A 77 -3.35 7.33 -4.70
CA MET A 77 -3.81 7.70 -3.37
C MET A 77 -3.25 9.08 -3.05
N GLN A 78 -4.07 10.11 -3.09
CA GLN A 78 -3.62 11.48 -2.92
C GLN A 78 -3.37 11.83 -1.44
N THR A 79 -2.60 12.90 -1.20
CA THR A 79 -2.29 13.40 0.14
C THR A 79 -3.46 14.06 0.85
N ASP A 80 -4.53 14.39 0.13
CA ASP A 80 -5.76 14.92 0.71
C ASP A 80 -6.74 13.83 1.14
N GLY A 81 -6.45 12.55 0.87
CA GLY A 81 -7.34 11.43 1.18
C GLY A 81 -8.24 11.00 0.03
N ASN A 82 -8.09 11.57 -1.16
CA ASN A 82 -8.84 11.14 -2.34
C ASN A 82 -8.12 10.02 -3.10
N LEU A 83 -8.83 8.96 -3.44
CA LEU A 83 -8.34 7.89 -4.30
C LEU A 83 -8.85 8.11 -5.71
N VAL A 84 -7.96 8.27 -6.70
CA VAL A 84 -8.33 8.77 -8.02
C VAL A 84 -7.65 7.97 -9.14
N VAL A 85 -8.42 7.65 -10.18
CA VAL A 85 -7.88 7.07 -11.43
C VAL A 85 -7.62 8.20 -12.41
N TYR A 86 -6.39 8.26 -12.92
CA TYR A 86 -5.94 9.24 -13.90
C TYR A 86 -5.59 8.59 -15.23
N THR A 87 -5.91 9.28 -16.33
CA THR A 87 -5.35 8.98 -17.66
C THR A 87 -3.89 9.43 -17.77
N PRO A 88 -3.14 9.01 -18.80
CA PRO A 88 -1.78 9.48 -19.06
C PRO A 88 -1.65 11.00 -19.22
N SER A 89 -2.73 11.70 -19.58
CA SER A 89 -2.80 13.16 -19.68
C SER A 89 -3.13 13.85 -18.35
N ASN A 90 -3.01 13.15 -17.22
CA ASN A 90 -3.37 13.63 -15.87
C ASN A 90 -4.83 14.09 -15.74
N LYS A 91 -5.75 13.52 -16.55
CA LYS A 91 -7.18 13.77 -16.42
C LYS A 91 -7.81 12.74 -15.48
N PRO A 92 -8.52 13.16 -14.41
CA PRO A 92 -9.22 12.21 -13.56
C PRO A 92 -10.43 11.63 -14.31
N ILE A 93 -10.61 10.31 -14.22
CA ILE A 93 -11.75 9.59 -14.82
C ILE A 93 -12.62 8.89 -13.79
N TRP A 94 -12.13 8.72 -12.56
CA TRP A 94 -12.89 8.27 -11.41
C TRP A 94 -12.25 8.80 -10.12
N ALA A 95 -13.05 9.06 -9.09
CA ALA A 95 -12.59 9.45 -7.76
C ALA A 95 -13.48 8.85 -6.67
N SER A 96 -12.92 8.57 -5.49
CA SER A 96 -13.68 8.17 -4.30
C SER A 96 -14.48 9.31 -3.70
N ASN A 97 -14.13 10.57 -3.99
CA ASN A 97 -14.72 11.79 -3.43
C ASN A 97 -14.59 11.82 -1.90
N THR A 98 -13.41 11.48 -1.43
CA THR A 98 -13.04 11.46 0.00
C THR A 98 -11.95 12.47 0.31
N ASP A 99 -11.75 13.46 -0.56
CA ASP A 99 -10.83 14.56 -0.33
C ASP A 99 -11.17 15.31 0.97
N GLY A 100 -10.12 15.67 1.69
CA GLY A 100 -10.20 16.38 2.95
C GLY A 100 -8.92 17.16 3.20
N GLN A 101 -8.47 17.19 4.44
CA GLN A 101 -7.22 17.86 4.80
C GLN A 101 -6.01 17.08 4.28
N ASN A 102 -4.96 17.81 3.87
CA ASN A 102 -3.67 17.21 3.56
C ASN A 102 -3.11 16.45 4.78
N GLY A 103 -2.60 15.24 4.55
CA GLY A 103 -2.02 14.39 5.58
C GLY A 103 -1.59 13.03 5.05
N ASN A 104 -1.30 12.11 5.97
CA ASN A 104 -0.95 10.74 5.62
C ASN A 104 -2.21 9.88 5.59
N TYR A 105 -2.48 9.29 4.43
CA TYR A 105 -3.56 8.34 4.22
C TYR A 105 -2.99 7.02 3.71
N VAL A 106 -3.77 5.95 3.85
CA VAL A 106 -3.46 4.64 3.27
C VAL A 106 -4.73 4.04 2.67
N CYS A 107 -4.63 3.53 1.45
CA CYS A 107 -5.64 2.65 0.87
C CYS A 107 -5.18 1.20 1.12
N ILE A 108 -6.02 0.39 1.78
CA ILE A 108 -5.67 -0.97 2.17
C ILE A 108 -6.68 -1.96 1.58
N LEU A 109 -6.17 -3.00 0.92
CA LEU A 109 -6.93 -4.21 0.66
C LEU A 109 -6.86 -5.14 1.88
N GLN A 110 -7.99 -5.27 2.56
CA GLN A 110 -8.11 -5.97 3.83
C GLN A 110 -8.38 -7.47 3.64
N LYS A 111 -8.11 -8.26 4.69
CA LYS A 111 -8.34 -9.71 4.69
C LYS A 111 -9.82 -10.10 4.65
N ASP A 112 -10.72 -9.18 4.96
CA ASP A 112 -12.17 -9.36 4.90
C ASP A 112 -12.78 -9.01 3.53
N ARG A 113 -11.92 -8.77 2.52
CA ARG A 113 -12.27 -8.40 1.14
C ARG A 113 -12.72 -6.95 0.96
N ASN A 114 -12.56 -6.09 1.97
CA ASN A 114 -12.85 -4.68 1.84
C ASN A 114 -11.62 -3.88 1.36
N VAL A 115 -11.86 -2.81 0.61
CA VAL A 115 -10.82 -1.84 0.22
C VAL A 115 -11.15 -0.52 0.92
N VAL A 116 -10.28 -0.09 1.83
CA VAL A 116 -10.59 1.01 2.76
C VAL A 116 -9.50 2.05 2.77
N ILE A 117 -9.90 3.31 2.74
CA ILE A 117 -9.03 4.47 2.95
C ILE A 117 -9.05 4.81 4.44
N TYR A 118 -7.87 4.83 5.07
CA TYR A 118 -7.69 5.31 6.44
C TYR A 118 -6.86 6.58 6.47
N GLY A 119 -7.23 7.50 7.35
CA GLY A 119 -6.43 8.67 7.67
C GLY A 119 -7.19 9.71 8.51
N THR A 120 -6.55 10.81 8.88
CA THR A 120 -5.08 10.96 8.87
C THR A 120 -4.44 10.16 10.01
N ASN A 121 -3.13 9.92 9.94
CA ASN A 121 -2.40 9.26 11.03
C ASN A 121 -2.60 10.00 12.37
N ARG A 122 -2.97 9.27 13.41
CA ARG A 122 -3.23 9.84 14.75
C ARG A 122 -1.99 9.85 15.64
N TRP A 123 -1.08 8.91 15.42
CA TRP A 123 0.17 8.77 16.14
C TRP A 123 1.19 8.02 15.27
N ALA A 124 2.48 8.26 15.48
CA ALA A 124 3.57 7.52 14.85
C ALA A 124 4.78 7.45 15.78
N THR A 125 5.62 6.42 15.64
CA THR A 125 6.89 6.28 16.39
C THR A 125 7.95 7.30 15.97
N GLY A 126 7.86 7.86 14.76
CA GLY A 126 8.81 8.87 14.24
C GLY A 126 10.20 8.33 13.85
N THR A 127 10.38 7.01 13.84
CA THR A 127 11.70 6.36 13.67
C THR A 127 12.28 6.42 12.26
N HIS A 128 11.50 6.86 11.26
CA HIS A 128 11.95 7.02 9.87
C HIS A 128 12.94 8.19 9.68
N THR A 129 13.15 9.02 10.72
CA THR A 129 14.05 10.18 10.70
C THR A 129 15.48 9.88 11.17
N GLY A 130 15.79 8.62 11.53
CA GLY A 130 17.13 8.21 12.00
C GLY A 130 17.49 8.69 13.42
N ALA A 131 16.63 9.47 14.08
CA ALA A 131 16.79 9.85 15.47
C ALA A 131 16.43 8.68 16.39
N VAL A 132 17.44 8.01 16.94
CA VAL A 132 17.26 7.00 17.99
C VAL A 132 16.74 7.72 19.24
N GLY A 133 15.51 7.39 19.66
CA GLY A 133 14.86 7.94 20.85
C GLY A 133 15.46 7.48 22.17
N ILE A 134 16.78 7.40 22.28
CA ILE A 134 17.47 7.23 23.56
C ILE A 134 17.85 8.64 24.05
N PRO A 135 17.22 9.18 25.11
CA PRO A 135 17.67 10.42 25.70
C PRO A 135 19.07 10.19 26.29
N ALA A 136 20.10 10.73 25.64
CA ALA A 136 21.48 10.69 26.13
C ALA A 136 21.72 11.61 27.34
N SER A 137 20.70 12.38 27.76
CA SER A 137 20.78 13.30 28.90
C SER A 137 19.42 13.42 29.59
N PRO A 138 19.38 13.65 30.92
CA PRO A 138 18.15 13.96 31.62
C PRO A 138 17.51 15.26 31.07
N PRO A 139 16.19 15.44 31.22
CA PRO A 139 15.46 16.54 30.60
C PRO A 139 15.97 17.91 31.07
N SER A 140 16.13 18.86 30.15
CA SER A 140 16.22 20.28 30.47
C SER A 140 15.02 21.02 29.88
N GLU A 141 14.50 22.02 30.59
CA GLU A 141 13.31 22.82 30.23
C GLU A 141 13.38 23.46 28.84
N LYS A 142 14.57 23.50 28.22
CA LYS A 142 14.83 24.19 26.97
C LYS A 142 14.50 23.38 25.70
N TYR A 143 14.28 22.07 25.80
CA TYR A 143 13.95 21.22 24.65
C TYR A 143 12.86 20.20 25.03
N PRO A 144 11.58 20.42 24.65
CA PRO A 144 10.56 19.40 24.84
C PRO A 144 10.86 18.23 23.89
N THR A 145 11.19 17.08 24.47
CA THR A 145 11.52 15.87 23.73
C THR A 145 10.30 15.36 22.97
N ALA A 146 10.49 14.94 21.72
CA ALA A 146 9.55 14.02 21.09
C ALA A 146 9.56 12.71 21.89
N GLY A 147 8.41 12.33 22.45
CA GLY A 147 8.27 11.11 23.24
C GLY A 147 8.43 11.32 24.74
N MET A 148 7.61 12.18 25.36
CA MET A 148 7.16 11.84 26.70
C MET A 148 6.21 10.65 26.58
N ILE A 149 6.61 9.49 27.10
CA ILE A 149 5.62 8.52 27.61
C ILE A 149 4.90 9.27 28.73
N LYS A 150 3.80 9.95 28.40
CA LYS A 150 2.84 10.28 29.45
C LYS A 150 2.41 8.93 30.02
N GLN A 151 2.68 8.69 31.30
CA GLN A 151 1.99 7.60 32.00
C GLN A 151 0.51 7.74 31.66
N VAL A 152 -0.12 6.64 31.27
CA VAL A 152 -1.56 6.60 31.08
C VAL A 152 -2.16 6.96 32.44
N THR A 153 -2.50 8.22 32.63
CA THR A 153 -3.30 8.61 33.79
C THR A 153 -4.65 7.98 33.55
N GLU A 154 -4.97 6.96 34.36
CA GLU A 154 -6.30 6.38 34.44
C GLU A 154 -7.30 7.54 34.61
N LYS A 155 -8.32 7.57 33.77
CA LYS A 155 -9.48 8.44 33.95
C LYS A 155 -10.52 7.74 34.80
#